data_AF-A0A2N5PQK2-F1
#
_entry.id   AF-A0A2N5PQK2-F1
#
_cell.length_a   1.000
_cell.length_b   1.000
_cell.length_c   1.000
_cell.angle_alpha   90.00
_cell.angle_beta   90.00
_cell.angle_gamma   90.00
#
_symmetry.space_group_name_H-M   'P 1'
#
loop_
_entity.id
_entity.type
_entity.pdbx_description
1 polymer ?
#
loop_
_entity_poly.entity_id
_entity_poly.type
_entity_poly.pdbx_seq_one_letter_code
_entity_poly.pdbx_strand_id
1 'polypeptide(L)'
;MDIENLNLKRCLVLQSFAPLFLLLFMKHLDISLYLKLVHRFWEVLVNTGISAFSVAANHVSFGSFIISIISTIWLIITIVIAFGFNGMQKAGFKSAGEQIIIEDSPNDSGATFLVTYVLPLLTDDVESVRGLIVFLTMLIMVVLLLTRSNTFYQNPVLSAMKYRTFSFKFLNPSNDITYPERTYIGITYKTSIAEETVIKRKYISDGVFVVYND
;
A
#
# COMPACT_ATOMS: atom_id res chain seq x y z
N MET A 1 -6.64 -1.89 -25.41
CA MET A 1 -6.43 -2.05 -23.95
C MET A 1 -7.36 -1.09 -23.23
N ASP A 2 -8.14 -1.59 -22.27
CA ASP A 2 -8.99 -0.74 -21.43
C ASP A 2 -8.16 0.38 -20.75
N ILE A 3 -8.81 1.50 -20.45
CA ILE A 3 -8.18 2.67 -19.81
C ILE A 3 -7.56 2.25 -18.47
N GLU A 4 -6.28 2.56 -18.26
CA GLU A 4 -5.58 2.30 -17.00
C GLU A 4 -6.32 2.91 -15.81
N ASN A 5 -6.53 2.10 -14.78
CA ASN A 5 -7.09 2.55 -13.52
C ASN A 5 -5.97 3.03 -12.59
N LEU A 6 -5.38 4.18 -12.94
CA LEU A 6 -4.26 4.77 -12.21
C LEU A 6 -4.62 5.08 -10.75
N ASN A 7 -5.88 5.43 -10.48
CA ASN A 7 -6.38 5.66 -9.13
C ASN A 7 -6.31 4.37 -8.29
N LEU A 8 -6.77 3.25 -8.84
CA LEU A 8 -6.70 1.95 -8.15
C LEU A 8 -5.25 1.51 -7.92
N LYS A 9 -4.36 1.70 -8.90
CA LYS A 9 -2.91 1.44 -8.73
C LYS A 9 -2.34 2.23 -7.57
N ARG A 10 -2.59 3.56 -7.52
CA ARG A 10 -2.10 4.43 -6.43
C ARG A 10 -2.65 4.02 -5.07
N CYS A 11 -3.95 3.68 -4.99
CA CYS A 11 -4.55 3.18 -3.77
C CYS A 11 -3.89 1.88 -3.27
N LEU A 12 -3.62 0.94 -4.17
CA LEU A 12 -2.95 -0.32 -3.84
C LEU A 12 -1.51 -0.11 -3.36
N VAL A 13 -0.77 0.84 -3.95
CA VAL A 13 0.56 1.23 -3.47
C VAL A 13 0.48 1.84 -2.08
N LEU A 14 -0.43 2.79 -1.82
CA LEU A 14 -0.56 3.39 -0.49
C LEU A 14 -0.96 2.36 0.57
N GLN A 15 -1.84 1.43 0.21
CA GLN A 15 -2.30 0.35 1.07
C GLN A 15 -1.19 -0.64 1.41
N SER A 16 -0.21 -0.88 0.52
CA SER A 16 0.86 -1.86 0.79
C SER A 16 1.77 -1.45 1.95
N PHE A 17 1.85 -0.16 2.28
CA PHE A 17 2.59 0.35 3.43
C PHE A 17 1.81 0.30 4.76
N ALA A 18 0.54 -0.13 4.77
CA ALA A 18 -0.23 -0.17 6.01
C ALA A 18 0.46 -0.96 7.15
N PRO A 19 1.14 -2.11 6.91
CA PRO A 19 1.88 -2.80 7.96
C PRO A 19 3.02 -1.98 8.56
N LEU A 20 3.76 -1.21 7.76
CA LEU A 20 4.81 -0.32 8.27
C LEU A 20 4.22 0.72 9.23
N PHE A 21 3.17 1.42 8.80
CA PHE A 21 2.56 2.46 9.63
C PHE A 21 1.81 1.89 10.83
N LEU A 22 1.28 0.67 10.75
CA LEU A 22 0.74 -0.03 11.91
C LEU A 22 1.82 -0.28 12.96
N LEU A 23 2.99 -0.78 12.55
CA LEU A 23 4.10 -1.05 13.45
C LEU A 23 4.70 0.25 14.02
N LEU A 24 4.86 1.29 13.20
CA LEU A 24 5.32 2.60 13.66
C LEU A 24 4.32 3.25 14.62
N PHE A 25 3.02 3.11 14.36
CA PHE A 25 1.98 3.54 15.28
C PHE A 25 2.10 2.81 16.62
N MET A 26 2.21 1.48 16.61
CA MET A 26 2.40 0.71 17.85
C MET A 26 3.68 1.08 18.60
N LYS A 27 4.78 1.35 17.87
CA LYS A 27 6.09 1.70 18.44
C LYS A 27 6.12 3.10 19.05
N HIS A 28 5.43 4.06 18.44
CA HIS A 28 5.54 5.48 18.81
C HIS A 28 4.25 6.07 19.39
N LEU A 29 3.16 5.34 19.56
CA LEU A 29 1.95 5.89 20.15
C LEU A 29 2.06 5.97 21.69
N ASP A 30 2.30 7.17 22.21
CA ASP A 30 2.12 7.48 23.63
C ASP A 30 1.16 8.66 23.82
N ILE A 31 -0.14 8.35 23.82
CA ILE A 31 -1.22 9.35 23.94
C ILE A 31 -1.06 10.17 25.24
N SER A 32 -0.69 9.52 26.33
CA SER A 32 -0.61 10.14 27.65
C SER A 32 0.50 11.20 27.72
N LEU A 33 1.64 10.89 27.11
CA LEU A 33 2.79 11.79 27.02
C LEU A 33 2.50 12.92 26.03
N TYR A 34 1.90 12.62 24.88
CA TYR A 34 1.59 13.63 23.86
C TYR A 34 0.57 14.66 24.31
N LEU A 35 -0.48 14.27 25.04
CA LEU A 35 -1.41 15.24 25.62
C LEU A 35 -0.73 16.21 26.59
N LYS A 36 0.19 15.71 27.43
CA LYS A 36 0.98 16.55 28.35
C LYS A 36 1.93 17.48 27.60
N LEU A 37 2.61 16.98 26.57
CA LEU A 37 3.51 17.78 25.74
C LEU A 37 2.77 18.86 24.97
N VAL A 38 1.59 18.57 24.40
CA VAL A 38 0.77 19.56 23.71
C VAL A 38 0.29 20.65 24.67
N HIS A 39 -0.12 20.28 25.88
CA HIS A 39 -0.52 21.26 26.89
C HIS A 39 0.65 22.17 27.31
N ARG A 40 1.83 21.59 27.60
CA ARG A 40 3.04 22.36 27.91
C ARG A 40 3.49 23.23 26.74
N PHE A 41 3.38 22.72 25.51
CA PHE A 41 3.69 23.49 24.32
C PHE A 41 2.81 24.73 24.21
N TRP A 42 1.52 24.62 24.51
CA TRP A 42 0.61 25.77 24.51
C TRP A 42 1.00 26.82 25.55
N GLU A 43 1.37 26.41 26.76
CA GLU A 43 1.84 27.31 27.81
C GLU A 43 3.12 28.05 27.39
N VAL A 44 4.10 27.34 26.83
CA VAL A 44 5.34 27.92 26.30
C VAL A 44 5.07 28.82 25.09
N LEU A 45 4.11 28.48 24.23
CA LEU A 45 3.74 29.27 23.07
C LEU A 45 3.16 30.63 23.49
N VAL A 46 2.29 30.65 24.50
CA VAL A 46 1.72 31.90 25.05
C VAL A 46 2.79 32.79 25.67
N ASN A 47 3.77 32.20 26.37
CA ASN A 47 4.79 32.96 27.10
C ASN A 47 5.95 33.45 26.22
N THR A 48 6.36 32.65 25.24
CA THR A 48 7.62 32.84 24.49
C THR A 48 7.43 33.03 22.99
N GLY A 49 6.22 32.84 22.47
CA GLY A 49 5.91 33.00 21.05
C GLY A 49 6.65 31.98 20.17
N ILE A 50 7.25 32.46 19.08
CA ILE A 50 7.83 31.61 18.02
C ILE A 50 8.98 30.72 18.52
N SER A 51 9.70 31.11 19.58
CA SER A 51 10.79 30.30 20.13
C SER A 51 10.31 28.97 20.72
N ALA A 52 9.02 28.84 21.05
CA ALA A 52 8.40 27.59 21.48
C ALA A 52 8.59 26.45 20.47
N PHE A 53 8.59 26.75 19.16
CA PHE A 53 8.81 25.75 18.12
C PHE A 53 10.25 25.20 18.13
N SER A 54 11.25 26.04 18.40
CA SER A 54 12.63 25.60 18.53
C SER A 54 12.81 24.70 19.77
N VAL A 55 12.15 25.04 20.88
CA VAL A 55 12.14 24.20 22.09
C VAL A 55 11.46 22.85 21.82
N ALA A 56 10.34 22.85 21.11
CA ALA A 56 9.65 21.63 20.72
C ALA A 56 10.48 20.75 19.78
N ALA A 57 11.11 21.34 18.77
CA ALA A 57 11.92 20.61 17.78
C ALA A 57 13.18 19.97 18.38
N ASN A 58 13.74 20.55 19.43
CA ASN A 58 14.89 20.00 20.15
C ASN A 58 14.51 18.96 21.22
N HIS A 59 13.21 18.73 21.45
CA HIS A 59 12.75 17.73 22.41
C HIS A 59 12.94 16.32 21.87
N VAL A 60 13.47 15.40 22.69
CA VAL A 60 13.78 14.00 22.29
C VAL A 60 12.58 13.25 21.71
N SER A 61 11.37 13.53 22.22
CA SER A 61 10.13 12.90 21.75
C SER A 61 9.51 13.54 20.50
N PHE A 62 10.12 14.59 19.94
CA PHE A 62 9.54 15.33 18.80
C PHE A 62 9.38 14.43 17.58
N GLY A 63 10.42 13.68 17.22
CA GLY A 63 10.37 12.79 16.06
C GLY A 63 9.32 11.69 16.21
N SER A 64 9.27 11.04 17.39
CA SER A 64 8.24 10.04 17.72
C SER A 64 6.82 10.62 17.64
N PHE A 65 6.60 11.84 18.13
CA PHE A 65 5.32 12.53 18.02
C PHE A 65 4.91 12.74 16.55
N ILE A 66 5.81 13.23 15.71
CA ILE A 66 5.54 13.43 14.27
C ILE A 66 5.22 12.08 13.58
N ILE A 67 6.01 11.03 13.85
CA ILE A 67 5.75 9.70 13.30
C ILE A 67 4.40 9.15 13.74
N SER A 68 3.99 9.37 14.99
CA SER A 68 2.68 8.93 15.48
C SER A 68 1.52 9.59 14.72
N ILE A 69 1.64 10.89 14.40
CA ILE A 69 0.64 11.64 13.63
C ILE A 69 0.58 11.11 12.20
N ILE A 70 1.74 11.01 11.54
CA ILE A 70 1.83 10.51 10.16
C ILE A 70 1.24 9.10 10.08
N SER A 71 1.60 8.23 11.01
CA SER A 71 1.11 6.84 11.05
C SER A 71 -0.40 6.78 11.26
N THR A 72 -0.95 7.62 12.14
CA THR A 72 -2.39 7.71 12.37
C THR A 72 -3.13 8.13 11.09
N ILE A 73 -2.68 9.20 10.44
CA ILE A 73 -3.27 9.70 9.19
C ILE A 73 -3.19 8.62 8.10
N TRP A 74 -2.04 7.96 7.94
CA TRP A 74 -1.85 6.92 6.95
C TRP A 74 -2.77 5.73 7.19
N LEU A 75 -2.89 5.27 8.44
CA LEU A 75 -3.79 4.17 8.79
C LEU A 75 -5.25 4.52 8.46
N ILE A 76 -5.71 5.72 8.78
CA ILE A 76 -7.07 6.18 8.41
C ILE A 76 -7.26 6.12 6.89
N ILE A 77 -6.31 6.63 6.11
CA ILE A 77 -6.36 6.58 4.64
C ILE A 77 -6.43 5.13 4.14
N THR A 78 -5.58 4.24 4.66
CA THR A 78 -5.55 2.83 4.22
C THR A 78 -6.81 2.06 4.60
N ILE A 79 -7.43 2.38 5.73
CA ILE A 79 -8.72 1.81 6.14
C ILE A 79 -9.83 2.26 5.17
N VAL A 80 -9.89 3.56 4.84
CA VAL A 80 -10.85 4.09 3.86
C VAL A 80 -10.66 3.43 2.50
N ILE A 81 -9.41 3.28 2.04
CA ILE A 81 -9.09 2.57 0.80
C ILE A 81 -9.56 1.11 0.86
N ALA A 82 -9.28 0.38 1.95
CA ALA A 82 -9.67 -1.02 2.08
C ALA A 82 -11.20 -1.22 2.01
N PHE A 83 -11.98 -0.32 2.62
CA PHE A 83 -13.44 -0.33 2.50
C PHE A 83 -13.90 0.03 1.08
N GLY A 84 -13.32 1.05 0.45
CA GLY A 84 -13.63 1.46 -0.91
C GLY A 84 -13.26 0.41 -1.97
N PHE A 85 -12.19 -0.35 -1.74
CA PHE A 85 -11.69 -1.38 -2.63
C PHE A 85 -12.71 -2.48 -2.88
N ASN A 86 -13.43 -2.93 -1.84
CA ASN A 86 -14.52 -3.90 -1.98
C ASN A 86 -15.64 -3.41 -2.91
N GLY A 87 -15.91 -2.11 -2.96
CA GLY A 87 -16.89 -1.50 -3.87
C GLY A 87 -16.34 -1.38 -5.29
N MET A 88 -15.12 -0.85 -5.44
CA MET A 88 -14.45 -0.70 -6.73
C MET A 88 -14.23 -2.03 -7.46
N GLN A 89 -14.10 -3.11 -6.71
CA GLN A 89 -13.96 -4.45 -7.25
C GLN A 89 -15.26 -5.10 -7.70
N LYS A 90 -16.45 -4.63 -7.32
CA LYS A 90 -17.71 -5.31 -7.67
C LYS A 90 -18.34 -4.82 -8.98
N ALA A 91 -17.76 -3.80 -9.61
CA ALA A 91 -18.32 -3.14 -10.79
C ALA A 91 -17.31 -3.01 -11.94
N GLY A 92 -17.83 -3.02 -13.18
CA GLY A 92 -17.04 -2.78 -14.38
C GLY A 92 -16.14 -3.97 -14.78
N PHE A 93 -16.61 -5.20 -14.57
CA PHE A 93 -15.98 -6.36 -15.19
C PHE A 93 -16.42 -6.49 -16.64
N LYS A 94 -15.46 -6.91 -17.47
CA LYS A 94 -15.72 -7.36 -18.83
C LYS A 94 -15.75 -8.88 -18.83
N SER A 95 -16.80 -9.46 -19.38
CA SER A 95 -16.85 -10.88 -19.75
C SER A 95 -16.91 -10.96 -21.28
N ALA A 96 -15.89 -11.58 -21.87
CA ALA A 96 -15.75 -11.72 -23.32
C ALA A 96 -15.60 -13.20 -23.75
N GLY A 97 -15.85 -14.15 -22.85
CA GLY A 97 -15.65 -15.59 -23.12
C GLY A 97 -14.18 -16.02 -23.07
N GLU A 98 -13.30 -15.20 -22.49
CA GLU A 98 -11.86 -15.47 -22.41
C GLU A 98 -11.58 -16.56 -21.37
N GLN A 99 -10.60 -17.41 -21.67
CA GLN A 99 -10.06 -18.47 -20.84
C GLN A 99 -8.58 -18.19 -20.59
N ILE A 100 -8.06 -18.70 -19.47
CA ILE A 100 -6.68 -18.49 -19.06
C ILE A 100 -6.00 -19.79 -18.65
N ILE A 101 -4.69 -19.86 -18.90
CA ILE A 101 -3.80 -20.86 -18.32
C ILE A 101 -2.99 -20.19 -17.22
N ILE A 102 -2.92 -20.83 -16.05
CA ILE A 102 -2.11 -20.38 -14.92
C ILE A 102 -0.70 -20.95 -15.09
N GLU A 103 0.31 -20.08 -15.16
CA GLU A 103 1.70 -20.53 -15.37
C GLU A 103 2.44 -20.77 -14.05
N ASP A 104 2.21 -19.94 -13.03
CA ASP A 104 2.78 -20.11 -11.68
C ASP A 104 2.18 -19.11 -10.68
N SER A 105 2.10 -19.50 -9.41
CA SER A 105 1.73 -18.59 -8.32
C SER A 105 2.98 -18.03 -7.63
N PRO A 106 3.23 -16.70 -7.61
CA PRO A 106 4.24 -16.13 -6.74
C PRO A 106 3.77 -16.27 -5.28
N ASN A 107 4.22 -17.33 -4.61
CA ASN A 107 3.62 -17.80 -3.35
C ASN A 107 3.96 -16.95 -2.10
N ASP A 108 4.86 -15.96 -2.19
CA ASP A 108 5.31 -15.20 -1.00
C ASP A 108 5.50 -13.69 -1.23
N SER A 109 4.80 -13.12 -2.22
CA SER A 109 4.98 -11.72 -2.63
C SER A 109 4.81 -10.70 -1.49
N GLY A 110 3.83 -10.92 -0.60
CA GLY A 110 3.59 -10.05 0.56
C GLY A 110 4.68 -10.15 1.62
N ALA A 111 5.24 -11.33 1.88
CA ALA A 111 6.32 -11.52 2.86
C ALA A 111 7.63 -10.87 2.37
N THR A 112 7.97 -11.05 1.09
CA THR A 112 9.10 -10.36 0.46
C THR A 112 8.95 -8.85 0.57
N PHE A 113 7.74 -8.31 0.33
CA PHE A 113 7.48 -6.87 0.48
C PHE A 113 7.80 -6.37 1.89
N LEU A 114 7.37 -7.09 2.93
CA LEU A 114 7.64 -6.72 4.33
C LEU A 114 9.15 -6.69 4.61
N VAL A 115 9.89 -7.72 4.21
CA VAL A 115 11.33 -7.80 4.47
C VAL A 115 12.11 -6.74 3.67
N THR A 116 11.76 -6.51 2.41
CA THR A 116 12.49 -5.59 1.53
C THR A 116 12.21 -4.12 1.83
N TYR A 117 10.97 -3.76 2.17
CA TYR A 117 10.57 -2.35 2.30
C TYR A 117 10.22 -1.95 3.73
N VAL A 118 9.50 -2.80 4.47
CA VAL A 118 9.02 -2.43 5.81
C VAL A 118 10.13 -2.52 6.84
N LEU A 119 10.90 -3.61 6.84
CA LEU A 119 11.91 -3.85 7.87
C LEU A 119 13.00 -2.75 7.93
N PRO A 120 13.62 -2.32 6.81
CA PRO A 120 14.66 -1.28 6.87
C PRO A 120 14.14 0.05 7.40
N LEU A 121 12.88 0.41 7.07
CA LEU A 121 12.23 1.64 7.52
C LEU A 121 11.82 1.57 9.00
N LEU A 122 11.44 0.38 9.49
CA LEU A 122 11.03 0.20 10.88
C LEU A 122 12.20 0.26 11.88
N THR A 123 13.37 -0.20 11.44
CA THR A 123 14.61 -0.21 12.23
C THR A 123 15.28 1.15 12.32
N ASP A 124 14.86 2.12 11.50
CA ASP A 124 15.46 3.46 11.49
C ASP A 124 15.16 4.20 12.81
N ASP A 125 16.14 5.00 13.26
CA ASP A 125 16.01 5.81 14.46
C ASP A 125 15.44 7.18 14.09
N VAL A 126 14.19 7.42 14.50
CA VAL A 126 13.43 8.63 14.21
C VAL A 126 13.40 9.62 15.38
N GLU A 127 14.09 9.36 16.50
CA GLU A 127 14.02 10.25 17.67
C GLU A 127 14.68 11.61 17.41
N SER A 128 15.75 11.64 16.63
CA SER A 128 16.41 12.88 16.23
C SER A 128 15.78 13.51 14.98
N VAL A 129 15.81 14.84 14.87
CA VAL A 129 15.36 15.56 13.66
C VAL A 129 16.07 15.08 12.40
N ARG A 130 17.37 14.79 12.51
CA ARG A 130 18.16 14.23 11.40
C ARG A 130 17.67 12.83 11.02
N GLY A 131 17.43 11.97 12.01
CA GLY A 131 16.88 10.63 11.80
C GLY A 131 15.51 10.66 11.14
N LEU A 132 14.62 11.56 11.60
CA LEU A 132 13.33 11.80 10.98
C LEU A 132 13.44 12.22 9.49
N ILE A 133 14.38 13.10 9.15
CA ILE A 133 14.61 13.53 7.75
C ILE A 133 15.07 12.35 6.89
N VAL A 134 15.99 11.52 7.40
CA VAL A 134 16.48 10.33 6.68
C VAL A 134 15.34 9.34 6.45
N PHE A 135 14.56 9.03 7.49
CA PHE A 135 13.40 8.16 7.40
C PHE A 135 12.39 8.66 6.36
N LEU A 136 12.02 9.95 6.39
CA LEU A 136 11.07 10.53 5.44
C LEU A 136 11.60 10.48 4.00
N THR A 137 12.90 10.74 3.81
CA THR A 137 13.53 10.67 2.49
C THR A 137 13.50 9.25 1.94
N MET A 138 13.87 8.26 2.75
CA MET A 138 13.82 6.84 2.39
C MET A 138 12.39 6.40 2.07
N LEU A 139 11.42 6.76 2.90
CA LEU A 139 10.01 6.48 2.69
C LEU A 139 9.52 7.03 1.34
N ILE A 140 9.81 8.30 1.04
CA ILE A 140 9.44 8.94 -0.22
C ILE A 140 10.08 8.20 -1.40
N MET A 141 11.37 7.87 -1.31
CA MET A 141 12.07 7.12 -2.36
C MET A 141 11.42 5.76 -2.62
N VAL A 142 11.08 5.00 -1.58
CA VAL A 142 10.43 3.69 -1.72
C VAL A 142 9.02 3.83 -2.31
N VAL A 143 8.23 4.80 -1.86
CA VAL A 143 6.89 5.07 -2.43
C VAL A 143 6.98 5.44 -3.91
N LEU A 144 7.95 6.28 -4.31
CA LEU A 144 8.18 6.66 -5.70
C LEU A 144 8.60 5.47 -6.56
N LEU A 145 9.50 4.63 -6.04
CA LEU A 145 9.95 3.41 -6.71
C LEU A 145 8.76 2.48 -6.97
N LEU A 146 7.93 2.23 -5.95
CA LEU A 146 6.78 1.34 -6.06
C LEU A 146 5.66 1.89 -6.94
N THR A 147 5.50 3.21 -6.99
CA THR A 147 4.51 3.85 -7.89
C THR A 147 4.91 3.69 -9.35
N ARG A 148 6.22 3.65 -9.63
CA ARG A 148 6.78 3.48 -10.99
C ARG A 148 7.02 2.02 -11.38
N SER A 149 7.02 1.09 -10.43
CA SER A 149 7.15 -0.33 -10.69
C SER A 149 5.79 -1.01 -10.91
N ASN A 150 5.85 -2.30 -11.20
CA ASN A 150 4.68 -3.17 -11.29
C ASN A 150 4.39 -3.90 -9.98
N THR A 151 5.15 -3.67 -8.90
CA THR A 151 5.09 -4.47 -7.67
C THR A 151 3.94 -4.13 -6.74
N PHE A 152 3.02 -3.24 -7.15
CA PHE A 152 1.83 -2.87 -6.35
C PHE A 152 0.89 -4.06 -6.06
N TYR A 153 0.94 -5.13 -6.88
CA TYR A 153 0.18 -6.35 -6.63
C TYR A 153 0.77 -7.20 -5.49
N GLN A 154 2.03 -6.98 -5.09
CA GLN A 154 2.70 -7.68 -3.98
C GLN A 154 2.29 -7.11 -2.61
N ASN A 155 1.09 -6.55 -2.53
CA ASN A 155 0.60 -5.82 -1.37
C ASN A 155 0.29 -6.81 -0.21
N PRO A 156 0.97 -6.71 0.94
CA PRO A 156 0.76 -7.62 2.08
C PRO A 156 -0.66 -7.53 2.66
N VAL A 157 -1.35 -6.39 2.52
CA VAL A 157 -2.74 -6.24 2.95
C VAL A 157 -3.68 -7.04 2.05
N LEU A 158 -3.41 -7.13 0.75
CA LEU A 158 -4.19 -8.00 -0.14
C LEU A 158 -4.06 -9.46 0.28
N SER A 159 -2.83 -9.91 0.57
CA SER A 159 -2.58 -11.26 1.10
C SER A 159 -3.33 -11.49 2.41
N ALA A 160 -3.29 -10.53 3.34
CA ALA A 160 -4.03 -10.60 4.61
C ALA A 160 -5.56 -10.62 4.40
N MET A 161 -6.07 -9.92 3.40
CA MET A 161 -7.48 -9.94 2.98
C MET A 161 -7.87 -11.20 2.19
N LYS A 162 -6.98 -12.20 2.06
CA LYS A 162 -7.19 -13.47 1.33
C LYS A 162 -7.28 -13.31 -0.20
N TYR A 163 -6.73 -12.24 -0.74
CA TYR A 163 -6.48 -12.15 -2.18
C TYR A 163 -5.24 -12.96 -2.53
N ARG A 164 -5.28 -13.61 -3.69
CA ARG A 164 -4.17 -14.36 -4.25
C ARG A 164 -3.76 -13.72 -5.57
N THR A 165 -2.46 -13.71 -5.80
CA THR A 165 -1.85 -13.28 -7.06
C THR A 165 -1.31 -14.48 -7.81
N PHE A 166 -1.49 -14.51 -9.12
CA PHE A 166 -1.00 -15.60 -9.98
C PHE A 166 -0.59 -15.05 -11.35
N SER A 167 0.36 -15.71 -11.99
CA SER A 167 0.75 -15.42 -13.36
C SER A 167 -0.11 -16.24 -14.33
N PHE A 168 -0.57 -15.63 -15.41
CA PHE A 168 -1.41 -16.30 -16.39
C PHE A 168 -1.18 -15.80 -17.82
N LYS A 169 -1.60 -16.60 -18.79
CA LYS A 169 -1.72 -16.23 -20.20
C LYS A 169 -3.16 -16.43 -20.69
N PHE A 170 -3.55 -15.64 -21.68
CA PHE A 170 -4.85 -15.80 -22.34
C PHE A 170 -4.78 -16.92 -23.38
N LEU A 171 -5.77 -17.80 -23.40
CA LEU A 171 -5.92 -18.84 -24.42
C LEU A 171 -6.59 -18.30 -25.69
N ASN A 172 -7.67 -17.55 -25.50
CA ASN A 172 -8.48 -16.94 -26.55
C ASN A 172 -8.67 -15.45 -26.23
N PRO A 173 -7.59 -14.65 -26.32
CA PRO A 173 -7.62 -13.23 -25.98
C PRO A 173 -8.60 -12.47 -26.87
N SER A 174 -9.36 -11.56 -26.28
CA SER A 174 -10.21 -10.65 -27.05
C SER A 174 -9.40 -9.49 -27.68
N ASN A 175 -9.99 -8.82 -28.66
CA ASN A 175 -9.32 -7.83 -29.51
C ASN A 175 -8.72 -6.61 -28.77
N ASP A 176 -9.10 -6.37 -27.51
CA ASP A 176 -8.53 -5.27 -26.70
C ASP A 176 -7.20 -5.63 -26.02
N ILE A 177 -6.78 -6.89 -26.05
CA ILE A 177 -5.49 -7.36 -25.55
C ILE A 177 -4.43 -7.16 -26.64
N THR A 178 -3.56 -6.15 -26.46
CA THR A 178 -2.53 -5.79 -27.45
C THR A 178 -1.40 -6.82 -27.56
N TYR A 179 -1.08 -7.52 -26.47
CA TYR A 179 0.06 -8.45 -26.39
C TYR A 179 -0.39 -9.82 -25.89
N PRO A 180 -1.00 -10.67 -26.73
CA PRO A 180 -1.61 -11.92 -26.31
C PRO A 180 -0.60 -12.93 -25.72
N GLU A 181 0.62 -12.98 -26.26
CA GLU A 181 1.69 -13.89 -25.83
C GLU A 181 2.39 -13.48 -24.52
N ARG A 182 2.07 -12.30 -23.99
CA ARG A 182 2.68 -11.79 -22.75
C ARG A 182 2.07 -12.50 -21.54
N THR A 183 2.90 -12.80 -20.54
CA THR A 183 2.40 -13.23 -19.21
C THR A 183 1.85 -12.03 -18.44
N TYR A 184 0.65 -12.20 -17.90
CA TYR A 184 -0.10 -11.22 -17.11
C TYR A 184 -0.20 -11.65 -15.64
N ILE A 185 -0.54 -10.70 -14.77
CA ILE A 185 -0.75 -10.97 -13.34
C ILE A 185 -2.22 -10.83 -13.02
N GLY A 186 -2.80 -11.88 -12.44
CA GLY A 186 -4.18 -11.92 -11.97
C GLY A 186 -4.25 -11.74 -10.47
N ILE A 187 -5.24 -10.98 -10.01
CA ILE A 187 -5.64 -10.84 -8.60
C ILE A 187 -7.04 -11.44 -8.46
N THR A 188 -7.18 -12.46 -7.61
CA THR A 188 -8.47 -13.12 -7.32
C THR A 188 -8.74 -13.18 -5.81
N TYR A 189 -10.02 -13.20 -5.42
CA TYR A 189 -10.43 -13.28 -4.02
C TYR A 189 -10.89 -14.70 -3.64
N LYS A 190 -10.29 -15.28 -2.58
CA LYS A 190 -10.63 -16.56 -1.93
C LYS A 190 -10.60 -17.83 -2.80
N THR A 191 -11.18 -17.84 -3.99
CA THR A 191 -11.34 -19.02 -4.84
C THR A 191 -10.13 -19.21 -5.74
N SER A 192 -9.65 -20.45 -5.83
CA SER A 192 -8.78 -20.89 -6.90
C SER A 192 -9.53 -20.67 -8.22
N ILE A 193 -8.90 -20.00 -9.18
CA ILE A 193 -9.44 -19.95 -10.53
C ILE A 193 -9.26 -21.35 -11.12
N ALA A 194 -10.33 -21.85 -11.75
CA ALA A 194 -10.27 -23.13 -12.45
C ALA A 194 -9.70 -22.86 -13.84
N GLU A 195 -8.65 -23.58 -14.21
CA GLU A 195 -8.07 -23.49 -15.54
C GLU A 195 -9.14 -23.79 -16.61
N GLU A 196 -9.00 -23.14 -17.77
CA GLU A 196 -9.91 -23.31 -18.92
C GLU A 196 -11.38 -22.88 -18.68
N THR A 197 -11.68 -22.27 -17.53
CA THR A 197 -13.01 -21.66 -17.30
C THR A 197 -13.08 -20.26 -17.88
N VAL A 198 -14.29 -19.86 -18.30
CA VAL A 198 -14.55 -18.50 -18.75
C VAL A 198 -14.35 -17.55 -17.57
N ILE A 199 -13.55 -16.51 -17.80
CA ILE A 199 -13.27 -15.49 -16.80
C ILE A 199 -13.97 -14.18 -17.13
N LYS A 200 -14.25 -13.43 -16.08
CA LYS A 200 -14.49 -11.99 -16.14
C LYS A 200 -13.28 -11.26 -15.57
N ARG A 201 -12.86 -10.20 -16.26
CA ARG A 201 -11.65 -9.45 -15.91
C ARG A 201 -11.89 -7.95 -15.84
N LYS A 202 -11.01 -7.28 -15.10
CA LYS A 202 -10.92 -5.83 -15.03
C LYS A 202 -9.45 -5.42 -15.03
N TYR A 203 -9.07 -4.62 -16.02
CA TYR A 203 -7.70 -4.14 -16.13
C TYR A 203 -7.40 -3.09 -15.05
N ILE A 204 -6.22 -3.19 -14.42
CA ILE A 204 -5.72 -2.19 -13.47
C ILE A 204 -4.66 -1.32 -14.15
N SER A 205 -3.48 -1.89 -14.39
CA SER A 205 -2.30 -1.21 -14.93
C SER A 205 -1.21 -2.24 -15.20
N ASP A 206 -0.27 -1.96 -16.12
CA ASP A 206 0.98 -2.69 -16.34
C ASP A 206 0.86 -4.20 -16.62
N GLY A 207 -0.30 -4.66 -17.05
CA GLY A 207 -0.57 -6.09 -17.27
C GLY A 207 -1.10 -6.82 -16.03
N VAL A 208 -1.60 -6.07 -15.05
CA VAL A 208 -2.29 -6.60 -13.87
C VAL A 208 -3.80 -6.49 -14.07
N PHE A 209 -4.49 -7.59 -13.81
CA PHE A 209 -5.94 -7.71 -13.90
C PHE A 209 -6.53 -8.19 -12.58
N VAL A 210 -7.72 -7.70 -12.23
CA VAL A 210 -8.60 -8.42 -11.31
C VAL A 210 -9.34 -9.47 -12.12
N VAL A 211 -9.29 -10.72 -11.69
CA VAL A 211 -9.85 -11.86 -12.43
C VAL A 211 -10.75 -12.68 -11.52
N TYR A 212 -11.92 -13.05 -12.04
CA TYR A 212 -12.87 -13.95 -11.41
C TYR A 212 -13.39 -14.95 -12.44
N ASN A 213 -13.77 -16.15 -12.00
CA ASN A 213 -14.57 -17.04 -12.83
C ASN A 213 -15.92 -16.35 -13.12
N ASP A 214 -16.39 -16.46 -14.35
CA ASP A 214 -17.70 -15.91 -14.73
C ASP A 214 -18.84 -16.71 -14.10
#